data_AF-A0A9P8ST58-F1
#
_entry.id   AF-A0A9P8ST58-F1
#
_cell.length_a   1.000
_cell.length_b   1.000
_cell.length_c   1.000
_cell.angle_alpha   90.00
_cell.angle_beta   90.00
_cell.angle_gamma   90.00
#
_symmetry.space_group_name_H-M   'P 1'
#
loop_
_entity.id
_entity.type
_entity.pdbx_description
1 polymer ?
#
loop_
_entity_poly.entity_id
_entity_poly.type
_entity_poly.pdbx_seq_one_letter_code
_entity_poly.pdbx_strand_id
1 'polypeptide(L)'
;MSVANKILILDTHESEQRPVAEEPMKMDSVLVHAYEQEANDADGVDQVRDEYSGSMAGVKSTYAPNMRVASNEKSGNRALAKNIAVGMRLPSFPVVNQADGSTIPLLNLMSSGGCWRLIVFSGDLRRPRVCERLTSFAESFTQHSHLAHQQQTESPQRRGPPLQTLLVHANPRMSISLLNLSIIFHPSDGELGRDYWKTCR
;
A
#
# COMPACT_ATOMS: atom_id res chain seq x y z
N MET A 1 -24.31 1.11 0.45
CA MET A 1 -23.76 0.56 1.72
C MET A 1 -24.74 0.85 2.84
N SER A 2 -25.24 -0.18 3.53
CA SER A 2 -26.17 -0.03 4.67
C SER A 2 -25.49 0.70 5.83
N VAL A 3 -26.24 1.49 6.60
CA VAL A 3 -25.77 2.24 7.78
C VAL A 3 -25.03 1.33 8.77
N ALA A 4 -25.44 0.06 8.88
CA ALA A 4 -24.79 -0.95 9.72
C ALA A 4 -23.31 -1.18 9.36
N ASN A 5 -22.95 -1.21 8.07
CA ASN A 5 -21.56 -1.40 7.64
C ASN A 5 -20.67 -0.19 7.92
N LYS A 6 -21.25 1.00 8.07
CA LYS A 6 -20.50 2.23 8.36
C LYS A 6 -20.05 2.28 9.83
N ILE A 7 -20.89 1.78 10.75
CA ILE A 7 -20.58 1.70 12.18
C ILE A 7 -19.47 0.67 12.42
N LEU A 8 -19.58 -0.51 11.80
CA LEU A 8 -18.57 -1.57 11.89
C LEU A 8 -17.16 -1.11 11.48
N ILE A 9 -17.07 -0.24 10.47
CA ILE A 9 -15.79 0.31 9.97
C ILE A 9 -15.13 1.26 10.97
N LEU A 10 -15.90 1.95 11.81
CA LEU A 10 -15.36 2.87 12.81
C LEU A 10 -14.83 2.12 14.03
N ASP A 11 -15.45 0.99 14.37
CA ASP A 11 -15.00 0.11 15.46
C ASP A 11 -13.59 -0.46 15.20
N THR A 12 -13.14 -0.51 13.94
CA THR A 12 -11.77 -0.90 13.62
C THR A 12 -10.75 0.10 14.17
N HIS A 13 -11.12 1.36 14.39
CA HIS A 13 -10.18 2.38 14.87
C HIS A 13 -9.60 2.00 16.24
N GLU A 14 -10.45 1.63 17.20
CA GLU A 14 -9.98 1.25 18.53
C GLU A 14 -9.15 -0.04 18.48
N SER A 15 -9.66 -1.07 17.80
CA SER A 15 -8.96 -2.37 17.69
C SER A 15 -7.63 -2.29 16.94
N GLU A 16 -7.47 -1.34 16.01
CA GLU A 16 -6.21 -1.08 15.31
C GLU A 16 -5.25 -0.21 16.13
N GLN A 17 -5.74 0.89 16.73
CA GLN A 17 -4.88 1.91 17.35
C GLN A 17 -4.47 1.58 18.78
N ARG A 18 -5.32 0.92 19.57
CA ARG A 18 -5.04 0.65 20.98
C ARG A 18 -3.78 -0.22 21.16
N PRO A 19 -3.62 -1.38 20.48
CA PRO A 19 -2.41 -2.18 20.62
C PRO A 19 -1.15 -1.44 20.14
N VAL A 20 -1.29 -0.60 19.10
CA VAL A 20 -0.20 0.22 18.58
C VAL A 20 0.22 1.29 19.57
N ALA A 21 -0.68 1.82 20.39
CA ALA A 21 -0.36 2.79 21.44
C ALA A 21 0.22 2.14 22.71
N GLU A 22 -0.20 0.92 23.04
CA GLU A 22 0.30 0.17 24.21
C GLU A 22 1.79 -0.19 24.06
N GLU A 23 2.29 -0.42 22.84
CA GLU A 23 3.69 -0.77 22.58
C GLU A 23 4.68 0.37 22.93
N PRO A 24 4.49 1.63 22.47
CA PRO A 24 5.26 2.79 22.92
C PRO A 24 5.17 3.03 24.43
N MET A 25 4.01 2.83 25.06
CA MET A 25 3.87 3.01 26.51
C MET A 25 4.73 2.00 27.29
N LYS A 26 4.76 0.74 26.83
CA LYS A 26 5.64 -0.28 27.40
C LYS A 26 7.10 0.06 27.18
N MET A 27 7.46 0.50 25.97
CA MET A 27 8.81 0.95 25.63
C MET A 27 9.26 2.07 26.57
N ASP A 28 8.48 3.14 26.73
CA ASP A 28 8.81 4.28 27.59
C ASP A 28 9.09 3.82 29.02
N SER A 29 8.26 2.91 29.56
CA SER A 29 8.48 2.35 30.90
C SER A 29 9.80 1.58 31.02
N VAL A 30 10.13 0.73 30.03
CA VAL A 30 11.38 -0.06 30.03
C VAL A 30 12.60 0.85 29.88
N LEU A 31 12.49 1.86 29.02
CA LEU A 31 13.59 2.73 28.64
C LEU A 31 13.91 3.73 29.77
N VAL A 32 12.90 4.22 30.51
CA VAL A 32 13.10 4.99 31.75
C VAL A 32 13.82 4.15 32.80
N HIS A 33 13.39 2.90 33.03
CA HIS A 33 14.06 2.03 33.99
C HIS A 33 15.51 1.70 33.59
N ALA A 34 15.80 1.55 32.30
CA ALA A 34 17.16 1.35 31.81
C ALA A 34 18.03 2.58 32.10
N TYR A 35 17.52 3.80 31.85
CA TYR A 35 18.23 5.04 32.20
C TYR A 35 18.46 5.21 33.71
N GLU A 36 17.49 4.86 34.55
CA GLU A 36 17.65 4.93 36.01
C GLU A 36 18.75 3.97 36.51
N GLN A 37 19.03 2.89 35.77
CA GLN A 37 20.04 1.88 36.09
C GLN A 37 21.40 2.14 35.41
N GLU A 38 21.56 3.22 34.63
CA GLU A 38 22.80 3.58 33.91
C GLU A 38 24.04 3.76 34.81
N ALA A 39 23.89 3.76 36.13
CA ALA A 39 25.02 3.72 37.05
C ALA A 39 25.87 2.43 36.95
N ASN A 40 25.35 1.34 36.36
CA ASN A 40 26.03 0.03 36.34
C ASN A 40 26.24 -0.61 34.94
N ASP A 41 25.49 -0.22 33.90
CA ASP A 41 25.59 -0.87 32.58
C ASP A 41 25.08 0.02 31.44
N ALA A 42 26.00 0.51 30.59
CA ALA A 42 25.65 1.34 29.42
C ALA A 42 25.10 0.51 28.24
N ASP A 43 25.36 -0.80 28.19
CA ASP A 43 24.96 -1.68 27.09
C ASP A 43 23.44 -1.98 27.12
N GLY A 44 22.84 -1.97 28.31
CA GLY A 44 21.41 -2.23 28.50
C GLY A 44 20.48 -1.20 27.84
N VAL A 45 20.88 0.07 27.79
CA VAL A 45 20.07 1.13 27.14
C VAL A 45 20.07 0.98 25.62
N ASP A 46 21.23 0.68 25.04
CA ASP A 46 21.37 0.52 23.59
C ASP A 46 20.66 -0.76 23.10
N GLN A 47 20.68 -1.85 23.88
CA GLN A 47 19.90 -3.05 23.57
C GLN A 47 18.40 -2.77 23.52
N VAL A 48 17.86 -2.02 24.49
CA VAL A 48 16.45 -1.63 24.51
C VAL A 48 16.11 -0.73 23.30
N ARG A 49 16.98 0.23 22.97
CA ARG A 49 16.78 1.09 21.79
C ARG A 49 16.75 0.29 20.50
N ASP A 50 17.62 -0.69 20.34
CA ASP A 50 17.65 -1.53 19.15
C ASP A 50 16.39 -2.40 19.02
N GLU A 51 15.92 -3.00 20.12
CA GLU A 51 14.69 -3.82 20.16
C GLU A 51 13.45 -3.01 19.71
N TYR A 52 13.36 -1.77 20.18
CA TYR A 52 12.23 -0.88 19.94
C TYR A 52 12.42 0.07 18.74
N SER A 53 13.55 0.02 18.03
CA SER A 53 13.88 0.91 16.91
C SER A 53 12.79 1.02 15.85
N GLY A 54 12.20 -0.11 15.43
CA GLY A 54 11.10 -0.12 14.48
C GLY A 54 9.80 0.49 15.01
N SER A 55 9.55 0.38 16.31
CA SER A 55 8.38 0.95 16.98
C SER A 55 8.58 2.46 17.15
N MET A 56 9.78 2.91 17.56
CA MET A 56 10.18 4.32 17.61
C MET A 56 10.08 5.00 16.24
N ALA A 57 10.48 4.31 15.18
CA ALA A 57 10.35 4.82 13.81
C ALA A 57 8.91 4.74 13.25
N GLY A 58 7.96 4.15 13.98
CA GLY A 58 6.56 4.01 13.55
C GLY A 58 6.35 3.07 12.36
N VAL A 59 7.28 2.13 12.12
CA VAL A 59 7.25 1.22 10.96
C VAL A 59 6.91 -0.22 11.33
N LYS A 60 7.00 -0.60 12.61
CA LYS A 60 6.81 -1.98 13.08
C LYS A 60 5.35 -2.41 13.26
N SER A 61 4.40 -1.47 13.21
CA SER A 61 2.99 -1.78 13.45
C SER A 61 2.40 -2.66 12.35
N THR A 62 1.89 -3.84 12.76
CA THR A 62 1.16 -4.77 11.90
C THR A 62 -0.21 -5.02 12.50
N TYR A 63 -1.26 -4.53 11.84
CA TYR A 63 -2.62 -4.70 12.32
C TYR A 63 -3.07 -6.16 12.25
N ALA A 64 -3.78 -6.60 13.30
CA ALA A 64 -4.41 -7.91 13.34
C ALA A 64 -5.56 -8.01 12.31
N PRO A 65 -5.93 -9.24 11.87
CA PRO A 65 -7.07 -9.44 11.01
C PRO A 65 -8.36 -8.83 11.56
N ASN A 66 -9.05 -8.05 10.74
CA ASN A 66 -10.33 -7.42 11.05
C ASN A 66 -11.13 -7.25 9.75
N MET A 67 -12.16 -6.41 9.70
CA MET A 67 -12.96 -6.22 8.48
C MET A 67 -12.21 -5.54 7.32
N ARG A 68 -11.15 -4.75 7.61
CA ARG A 68 -10.31 -4.04 6.65
C ARG A 68 -9.01 -4.79 6.35
N VAL A 69 -8.53 -5.56 7.31
CA VAL A 69 -7.27 -6.32 7.25
C VAL A 69 -7.59 -7.80 7.03
N ALA A 70 -7.27 -8.32 5.85
CA ALA A 70 -7.58 -9.70 5.49
C ALA A 70 -6.91 -10.71 6.45
N SER A 71 -7.64 -11.75 6.83
CA SER A 71 -7.10 -12.87 7.58
C SER A 71 -6.11 -13.69 6.75
N ASN A 72 -5.39 -14.59 7.42
CA ASN A 72 -4.36 -15.37 6.76
C ASN A 72 -4.88 -16.28 5.64
N GLU A 73 -6.12 -16.71 5.74
CA GLU A 73 -6.83 -17.54 4.76
C GLU A 73 -7.30 -16.73 3.55
N LYS A 74 -7.55 -15.43 3.74
CA LYS A 74 -8.10 -14.50 2.73
C LYS A 74 -7.03 -13.65 2.06
N SER A 75 -5.79 -13.67 2.53
CA SER A 75 -4.69 -12.81 2.04
C SER A 75 -3.96 -13.33 0.79
N GLY A 76 -4.45 -14.43 0.19
CA GLY A 76 -3.82 -15.03 -0.98
C GLY A 76 -2.44 -15.63 -0.69
N ASN A 77 -1.63 -15.84 -1.74
CA ASN A 77 -0.33 -16.48 -1.61
C ASN A 77 0.78 -15.48 -1.21
N ARG A 78 1.16 -15.50 0.07
CA ARG A 78 2.26 -14.66 0.60
C ARG A 78 3.62 -14.87 -0.05
N ALA A 79 3.86 -16.04 -0.64
CA ALA A 79 5.14 -16.31 -1.29
C ALA A 79 5.40 -15.38 -2.48
N LEU A 80 4.36 -14.76 -3.03
CA LEU A 80 4.45 -13.80 -4.14
C LEU A 80 4.93 -12.40 -3.70
N ALA A 81 4.75 -12.04 -2.42
CA ALA A 81 5.08 -10.71 -1.88
C ALA A 81 5.65 -10.83 -0.45
N LYS A 82 6.78 -11.54 -0.32
CA LYS A 82 7.35 -11.94 0.98
C LYS A 82 7.63 -10.78 1.94
N ASN A 83 7.96 -9.60 1.40
CA ASN A 83 8.31 -8.41 2.18
C ASN A 83 7.12 -7.47 2.42
N ILE A 84 5.91 -7.88 2.02
CA ILE A 84 4.67 -7.10 2.20
C ILE A 84 3.70 -7.97 3.00
N ALA A 85 3.83 -7.93 4.33
CA ALA A 85 2.89 -8.59 5.22
C ALA A 85 1.54 -7.85 5.24
N VAL A 86 0.43 -8.60 5.25
CA VAL A 86 -0.91 -8.01 5.40
C VAL A 86 -1.07 -7.39 6.78
N GLY A 87 -1.63 -6.19 6.84
CA GLY A 87 -1.78 -5.40 8.07
C GLY A 87 -0.59 -4.49 8.36
N MET A 88 0.55 -4.68 7.68
CA MET A 88 1.71 -3.81 7.79
C MET A 88 1.57 -2.57 6.89
N ARG A 89 2.23 -1.48 7.26
CA ARG A 89 2.47 -0.36 6.34
C ARG A 89 3.21 -0.87 5.10
N LEU A 90 2.75 -0.46 3.91
CA LEU A 90 3.45 -0.78 2.66
C LEU A 90 4.84 -0.11 2.66
N PRO A 91 5.94 -0.89 2.52
CA PRO A 91 7.28 -0.32 2.39
C PRO A 91 7.43 0.46 1.07
N SER A 92 8.22 1.53 1.10
CA SER A 92 8.54 2.32 -0.09
C SER A 92 9.85 1.87 -0.71
N PHE A 93 9.90 1.83 -2.03
CA PHE A 93 11.11 1.57 -2.81
C PHE A 93 11.19 2.59 -3.95
N PRO A 94 12.40 2.92 -4.44
CA PRO A 94 12.53 3.75 -5.64
C PRO A 94 11.95 2.99 -6.84
N VAL A 95 11.10 3.68 -7.59
CA VAL A 95 10.54 3.21 -8.86
C VAL A 95 10.78 4.25 -9.94
N VAL A 96 10.79 3.81 -11.19
CA VAL A 96 10.94 4.69 -12.35
C VAL A 96 9.59 4.84 -13.02
N ASN A 97 9.08 6.08 -13.10
CA ASN A 97 7.84 6.38 -13.81
C ASN A 97 8.00 6.04 -15.31
N GLN A 98 7.00 5.33 -15.85
CA GLN A 98 7.07 4.84 -17.24
C GLN A 98 7.01 5.98 -18.27
N ALA A 99 6.27 7.05 -17.98
CA ALA A 99 6.00 8.15 -18.90
C ALA A 99 7.20 9.07 -19.08
N ASP A 100 7.82 9.54 -17.99
CA ASP A 100 8.88 10.55 -18.00
C ASP A 100 10.27 9.98 -17.62
N GLY A 101 10.33 8.88 -16.88
CA GLY A 101 11.57 8.26 -16.39
C GLY A 101 12.07 8.79 -15.07
N SER A 102 11.27 9.62 -14.40
CA SER A 102 11.61 10.17 -13.11
C SER A 102 11.72 9.02 -12.10
N THR A 103 12.80 9.03 -11.31
CA THR A 103 12.96 8.12 -10.18
C THR A 103 12.27 8.73 -8.97
N ILE A 104 11.26 8.02 -8.45
CA ILE A 104 10.40 8.50 -7.38
C ILE A 104 10.17 7.38 -6.36
N PRO A 105 10.04 7.68 -5.06
CA PRO A 105 9.61 6.69 -4.09
C PRO A 105 8.19 6.20 -4.41
N LEU A 106 7.94 4.89 -4.33
CA LEU A 106 6.64 4.28 -4.64
C LEU A 106 5.49 4.93 -3.85
N LEU A 107 5.69 5.20 -2.56
CA LEU A 107 4.66 5.85 -1.72
C LEU A 107 4.28 7.26 -2.20
N ASN A 108 5.15 7.96 -2.95
CA ASN A 108 4.84 9.30 -3.48
C ASN A 108 3.82 9.25 -4.61
N LEU A 109 3.67 8.11 -5.29
CA LEU A 109 2.57 7.87 -6.24
C LEU A 109 1.21 7.70 -5.54
N MET A 110 1.22 7.74 -4.20
CA MET A 110 0.14 7.26 -3.35
C MET A 110 -0.25 8.30 -2.28
N SER A 111 -0.53 9.54 -2.72
CA SER A 111 -0.99 10.66 -1.88
C SER A 111 -2.20 10.33 -1.00
N SER A 112 -2.21 10.76 0.27
CA SER A 112 -3.27 10.45 1.24
C SER A 112 -4.62 11.18 0.98
N GLY A 113 -5.30 10.84 -0.13
CA GLY A 113 -6.59 11.39 -0.55
C GLY A 113 -7.81 10.57 -0.11
N GLY A 114 -7.64 9.59 0.79
CA GLY A 114 -8.73 8.69 1.21
C GLY A 114 -9.14 7.64 0.16
N CYS A 115 -8.35 7.49 -0.91
CA CYS A 115 -8.58 6.51 -1.96
C CYS A 115 -7.93 5.17 -1.61
N TRP A 116 -8.62 4.07 -1.88
CA TRP A 116 -8.03 2.73 -1.86
C TRP A 116 -7.11 2.53 -3.06
N ARG A 117 -6.13 1.64 -2.91
CA ARG A 117 -5.14 1.37 -3.95
C ARG A 117 -5.09 -0.09 -4.33
N LEU A 118 -5.13 -0.32 -5.64
CA LEU A 118 -4.88 -1.62 -6.23
C LEU A 118 -3.53 -1.58 -6.95
N ILE A 119 -2.50 -2.07 -6.27
CA ILE A 119 -1.15 -2.14 -6.83
C ILE A 119 -0.99 -3.50 -7.53
N VAL A 120 -0.65 -3.47 -8.81
CA VAL A 120 -0.50 -4.66 -9.64
C VAL A 120 0.97 -4.87 -9.94
N PHE A 121 1.58 -5.88 -9.34
CA PHE A 121 2.94 -6.31 -9.67
C PHE A 121 2.88 -7.34 -10.81
N SER A 122 3.09 -6.88 -12.04
CA SER A 122 2.94 -7.73 -13.23
C SER A 122 4.17 -8.58 -13.53
N GLY A 123 5.36 -8.10 -13.18
CA GLY A 123 6.61 -8.74 -13.59
C GLY A 123 6.98 -8.38 -15.04
N ASP A 124 7.62 -9.30 -15.76
CA ASP A 124 8.14 -9.04 -17.11
C ASP A 124 7.10 -9.32 -18.20
N LEU A 125 6.53 -8.24 -18.75
CA LEU A 125 5.50 -8.27 -19.80
C LEU A 125 6.03 -8.71 -21.18
N ARG A 126 7.34 -8.86 -21.37
CA ARG A 126 7.87 -9.47 -22.60
C ARG A 126 7.54 -10.96 -22.68
N ARG A 127 7.15 -11.58 -21.56
CA ARG A 127 6.69 -12.96 -21.50
C ARG A 127 5.21 -13.01 -21.88
N PRO A 128 4.83 -13.69 -22.97
CA PRO A 128 3.44 -13.70 -23.46
C PRO A 128 2.41 -14.09 -22.38
N ARG A 129 2.70 -15.14 -21.62
CA ARG A 129 1.84 -15.60 -20.50
C ARG A 129 1.61 -14.54 -19.42
N VAL A 130 2.59 -13.68 -19.16
CA VAL A 130 2.46 -12.62 -18.15
C VAL A 130 1.61 -11.49 -18.71
N CYS A 131 1.83 -11.12 -19.97
CA CYS A 131 1.02 -10.14 -20.69
C CYS A 131 -0.44 -10.58 -20.76
N GLU A 132 -0.71 -11.81 -21.20
CA GLU A 132 -2.06 -12.41 -21.26
C GLU A 132 -2.77 -12.37 -19.91
N ARG A 133 -2.06 -12.71 -18.82
CA ARG A 133 -2.61 -12.64 -17.45
C ARG A 133 -2.96 -11.21 -17.04
N LEU A 134 -2.12 -10.22 -17.37
CA LEU A 134 -2.39 -8.82 -17.06
C LEU A 134 -3.60 -8.31 -17.85
N THR A 135 -3.69 -8.66 -19.14
CA THR A 135 -4.81 -8.30 -20.01
C THR A 135 -6.11 -8.92 -19.51
N SER A 136 -6.13 -10.23 -19.25
CA SER A 136 -7.30 -10.93 -18.72
C SER A 136 -7.74 -10.36 -17.36
N PHE A 137 -6.79 -10.02 -16.49
CA PHE A 137 -7.08 -9.32 -15.23
C PHE A 137 -7.75 -7.97 -15.50
N ALA A 138 -7.22 -7.16 -16.41
CA ALA A 138 -7.75 -5.83 -16.70
C ALA A 138 -9.14 -5.88 -17.34
N GLU A 139 -9.39 -6.85 -18.23
CA GLU A 139 -10.70 -7.10 -18.82
C GLU A 139 -11.71 -7.51 -17.74
N SER A 140 -11.37 -8.50 -16.93
CA SER A 140 -12.21 -8.93 -15.81
C SER A 140 -12.48 -7.76 -14.86
N PHE A 141 -11.46 -7.00 -14.46
CA PHE A 141 -11.61 -5.85 -13.59
C PHE A 141 -12.59 -4.80 -14.17
N THR A 142 -12.49 -4.53 -15.47
CA THR A 142 -13.36 -3.58 -16.17
C THR A 142 -14.80 -4.09 -16.29
N GLN A 143 -14.99 -5.40 -16.47
CA GLN A 143 -16.33 -6.04 -16.51
C GLN A 143 -17.04 -6.02 -15.15
N HIS A 144 -16.30 -6.00 -14.04
CA HIS A 144 -16.89 -5.91 -12.70
C HIS A 144 -17.34 -4.48 -12.40
N SER A 145 -18.62 -4.21 -12.67
CA SER A 145 -19.22 -2.86 -12.63
C SER A 145 -18.92 -2.06 -11.37
N HIS A 146 -18.90 -2.69 -10.19
CA HIS A 146 -18.64 -1.98 -8.94
C HIS A 146 -17.20 -1.43 -8.83
N LEU A 147 -16.19 -2.21 -9.21
CA LEU A 147 -14.78 -1.79 -9.12
C LEU A 147 -14.43 -0.79 -10.22
N ALA A 148 -14.89 -1.05 -11.44
CA ALA A 148 -14.75 -0.13 -12.56
C ALA A 148 -15.39 1.22 -12.26
N HIS A 149 -16.62 1.22 -11.71
CA HIS A 149 -17.29 2.46 -11.29
C HIS A 149 -16.51 3.19 -10.20
N GLN A 150 -15.97 2.48 -9.20
CA GLN A 150 -15.14 3.09 -8.16
C GLN A 150 -13.83 3.71 -8.67
N GLN A 151 -13.33 3.28 -9.83
CA GLN A 151 -12.15 3.88 -10.45
C GLN A 151 -12.50 5.09 -11.33
N GLN A 152 -13.73 5.18 -11.82
CA GLN A 152 -14.20 6.23 -12.73
C GLN A 152 -15.05 7.30 -12.06
N THR A 153 -15.48 7.08 -10.82
CA THR A 153 -16.34 8.02 -10.10
C THR A 153 -15.52 9.23 -9.66
N GLU A 154 -15.68 10.34 -10.38
CA GLU A 154 -15.27 11.65 -9.92
C GLU A 154 -16.35 12.23 -8.99
N SER A 155 -15.93 12.87 -7.91
CA SER A 155 -16.84 13.52 -6.96
C SER A 155 -16.29 14.90 -6.64
N PRO A 156 -17.11 15.97 -6.70
CA PRO A 156 -16.65 17.32 -6.38
C PRO A 156 -16.17 17.47 -4.93
N GLN A 157 -16.52 16.54 -4.04
CA GLN A 157 -16.03 16.53 -2.65
C GLN A 157 -14.76 15.69 -2.45
N ARG A 158 -14.28 14.95 -3.45
CA ARG A 158 -13.11 14.06 -3.35
C ARG A 158 -12.00 14.48 -4.31
N ARG A 159 -10.75 14.36 -3.86
CA ARG A 159 -9.56 14.59 -4.69
C ARG A 159 -9.23 13.35 -5.54
N GLY A 160 -10.21 12.85 -6.31
CA GLY A 160 -10.08 11.68 -7.18
C GLY A 160 -10.98 10.49 -6.84
N PRO A 161 -10.89 9.40 -7.62
CA PRO A 161 -11.78 8.26 -7.52
C PRO A 161 -11.55 7.42 -6.26
N PRO A 162 -12.61 6.80 -5.68
CA PRO A 162 -12.51 5.93 -4.50
C PRO A 162 -11.45 4.82 -4.58
N LEU A 163 -11.19 4.30 -5.77
CA LEU A 163 -10.20 3.27 -6.03
C LEU A 163 -9.23 3.74 -7.12
N GLN A 164 -7.94 3.61 -6.88
CA GLN A 164 -6.90 3.91 -7.86
C GLN A 164 -6.01 2.69 -8.09
N THR A 165 -5.74 2.40 -9.35
CA THR A 165 -4.85 1.35 -9.82
C THR A 165 -3.44 1.90 -10.06
N LEU A 166 -2.44 1.09 -9.74
CA LEU A 166 -1.03 1.39 -10.00
C LEU A 166 -0.33 0.14 -10.53
N LEU A 167 0.22 0.20 -11.74
CA LEU A 167 1.01 -0.89 -12.31
C LEU A 167 2.48 -0.74 -11.96
N VAL A 168 3.07 -1.81 -11.42
CA VAL A 168 4.52 -1.97 -11.25
C VAL A 168 4.97 -3.14 -12.12
N HIS A 169 5.83 -2.91 -13.11
CA HIS A 169 6.34 -3.94 -14.03
C HIS A 169 7.86 -4.09 -13.96
N ALA A 170 8.39 -5.22 -14.42
CA ALA A 170 9.84 -5.51 -14.38
C ALA A 170 10.55 -5.26 -15.72
N ASN A 171 9.83 -4.78 -16.74
CA ASN A 171 10.37 -4.50 -18.08
C ASN A 171 11.37 -3.33 -18.08
N PRO A 172 12.38 -3.34 -18.97
CA PRO A 172 13.06 -2.11 -19.37
C PRO A 172 12.06 -1.06 -19.86
N ARG A 173 12.19 0.20 -19.43
CA ARG A 173 11.23 1.28 -19.74
C ARG A 173 10.90 1.37 -21.22
N MET A 174 11.92 1.36 -22.08
CA MET A 174 11.76 1.51 -23.54
C MET A 174 11.23 0.25 -24.26
N SER A 175 11.08 -0.87 -23.55
CA SER A 175 10.65 -2.13 -24.17
C SER A 175 9.13 -2.30 -24.28
N ILE A 176 8.37 -1.45 -23.60
CA ILE A 176 6.91 -1.44 -23.66
C ILE A 176 6.41 0.00 -23.79
N SER A 177 5.33 0.18 -24.56
CA SER A 177 4.63 1.47 -24.63
C SER A 177 3.55 1.53 -23.56
N LEU A 178 3.51 2.63 -22.81
CA LEU A 178 2.46 2.91 -21.82
C LEU A 178 1.05 2.82 -22.43
N LEU A 179 0.91 3.31 -23.67
CA LEU A 179 -0.37 3.34 -24.38
C LEU A 179 -0.86 1.97 -24.83
N ASN A 180 0.00 0.95 -24.83
CA ASN A 180 -0.39 -0.42 -25.14
C ASN A 180 -0.96 -1.15 -23.92
N LEU A 181 -0.86 -0.57 -22.72
CA LEU A 181 -1.44 -1.12 -21.51
C LEU A 181 -2.94 -0.81 -21.46
N SER A 182 -3.69 -1.55 -20.65
CA SER A 182 -5.12 -1.27 -20.44
C SER A 182 -5.34 0.12 -19.84
N ILE A 183 -6.46 0.76 -20.20
CA ILE A 183 -6.84 2.11 -19.73
C ILE A 183 -6.91 2.21 -18.21
N ILE A 184 -7.07 1.09 -17.49
CA ILE A 184 -7.03 1.08 -16.03
C ILE A 184 -5.65 1.48 -15.48
N PHE A 185 -4.58 1.45 -16.28
CA PHE A 185 -3.23 1.85 -15.85
C PHE A 185 -2.79 3.21 -16.42
N HIS A 186 -3.68 3.91 -17.12
CA HIS A 186 -3.52 5.29 -17.58
C HIS A 186 -4.91 5.96 -17.70
N PRO A 187 -5.67 6.03 -16.59
CA PRO A 187 -7.06 6.50 -16.63
C PRO A 187 -7.12 7.93 -17.17
N SER A 188 -8.20 8.22 -17.89
CA SER A 188 -8.51 9.58 -18.32
C SER A 188 -9.21 10.33 -17.19
N ASP A 189 -8.76 11.55 -16.94
CA ASP A 189 -9.38 12.59 -16.13
C ASP A 189 -10.11 13.56 -17.07
N GLY A 190 -11.33 13.97 -16.69
CA GLY A 190 -12.18 14.82 -17.52
C GLY A 190 -11.61 16.21 -17.81
N GLU A 191 -10.77 16.74 -16.92
CA GLU A 191 -10.21 18.09 -17.03
C GLU A 191 -8.73 18.09 -17.45
N LEU A 192 -7.94 17.18 -16.87
CA LEU A 192 -6.49 17.13 -17.02
C LEU A 192 -6.00 16.17 -18.12
N GLY A 193 -6.92 15.40 -18.71
CA GLY A 193 -6.58 14.40 -19.72
C GLY A 193 -6.05 13.10 -19.10
N ARG A 194 -5.10 12.42 -19.74
CA ARG A 194 -4.62 11.11 -19.26
C ARG A 194 -3.66 11.23 -18.08
N ASP A 195 -3.92 10.47 -17.02
CA ASP A 195 -3.00 10.31 -15.89
C ASP A 195 -1.93 9.25 -16.20
N TYR A 196 -0.75 9.72 -16.57
CA TYR A 196 0.39 8.87 -16.91
C TYR A 196 1.25 8.44 -15.71
N TRP A 197 0.86 8.81 -14.47
CA TRP A 197 1.59 8.49 -13.25
C TRP A 197 1.12 7.19 -12.59
N LYS A 198 0.29 6.40 -13.28
CA LYS A 198 -0.26 5.11 -12.80
C LYS A 198 0.52 3.88 -13.28
N THR A 199 1.69 4.07 -13.87
CA THR A 199 2.57 2.98 -14.32
C THR A 199 4.04 3.30 -14.02
N CYS A 200 4.72 2.37 -13.35
CA CYS A 200 6.15 2.45 -13.05
C CYS A 200 6.85 1.08 -13.10
N ARG A 201 8.18 1.09 -12.94
CA ARG A 201 9.02 -0.11 -12.86
C ARG A 201 10.01 -0.08 -11.70
#